data_AF-A0A5C5WPY8-F1
#
_entry.id   AF-A0A5C5WPY8-F1
#
_cell.length_a   1.000
_cell.length_b   1.000
_cell.length_c   1.000
_cell.angle_alpha   90.00
_cell.angle_beta   90.00
_cell.angle_gamma   90.00
#
_symmetry.space_group_name_H-M   'P 1'
#
loop_
_entity.id
_entity.type
_entity.pdbx_description
1 polymer ?
#
loop_
_entity_poly.entity_id
_entity_poly.type
_entity_poly.pdbx_seq_one_letter_code
_entity_poly.pdbx_strand_id
1 'polypeptide(L)'
;MSENSENPGSNEGWGDCPAGVIRSMLDRQRTCRRQEKLKRLTAIGGSLAVFLFIGFLVLQTQRQVVAGHMTCAEVINQAEDYVAGKLTEVVAGKFENHLDRCPKCRHHIESVRTGSGEKLNPKQDSGDKSPQQGCTGENGQQLVAGSPAMNDLIAAH
;
A
#
# COMPACT_ATOMS: atom_id res chain seq x y z
N MET A 1 -8.33 -83.49 6.47
CA MET A 1 -7.36 -83.17 7.55
C MET A 1 -7.16 -81.67 7.50
N SER A 2 -7.86 -80.96 8.39
CA SER A 2 -7.77 -79.50 8.51
C SER A 2 -7.14 -79.21 9.86
N GLU A 3 -5.90 -78.74 9.85
CA GLU A 3 -5.20 -78.26 11.03
C GLU A 3 -5.79 -76.90 11.43
N ASN A 4 -6.47 -76.87 12.58
CA ASN A 4 -6.84 -75.64 13.27
C ASN A 4 -5.57 -75.03 13.86
N SER A 5 -5.12 -73.90 13.31
CA SER A 5 -4.09 -73.06 13.91
C SER A 5 -4.74 -72.21 15.01
N GLU A 6 -4.75 -72.73 16.23
CA GLU A 6 -5.01 -71.95 17.44
C GLU A 6 -3.86 -70.95 17.61
N ASN A 7 -4.17 -69.66 17.51
CA ASN A 7 -3.23 -68.57 17.72
C ASN A 7 -3.19 -68.24 19.23
N PRO A 8 -2.11 -68.55 19.98
CA PRO A 8 -2.00 -68.24 21.40
C PRO A 8 -1.66 -66.75 21.58
N GLY A 9 -2.58 -65.88 21.20
CA GLY A 9 -2.53 -64.45 21.51
C GLY A 9 -3.08 -64.19 22.90
N SER A 10 -2.39 -64.64 23.95
CA SER A 10 -2.76 -64.31 25.32
C SER A 10 -2.52 -62.81 25.58
N ASN A 11 -3.61 -62.05 25.60
CA ASN A 11 -3.67 -60.63 25.94
C ASN A 11 -3.48 -60.39 27.45
N GLU A 12 -2.46 -60.98 28.08
CA GLU A 12 -2.31 -61.00 29.56
C GLU A 12 -1.79 -59.70 30.19
N GLY A 13 -1.78 -58.58 29.46
CA GLY A 13 -1.27 -57.30 29.99
C GLY A 13 -1.98 -56.04 29.53
N TRP A 14 -2.98 -56.13 28.64
CA TRP A 14 -3.70 -54.96 28.14
C TRP A 14 -5.05 -54.86 28.86
N GLY A 15 -5.11 -54.01 29.89
CA GLY A 15 -6.37 -53.72 30.58
C GLY A 15 -7.40 -53.02 29.69
N ASP A 16 -8.68 -53.08 30.08
CA ASP A 16 -9.77 -52.42 29.37
C ASP A 16 -9.50 -50.91 29.25
N CYS A 17 -9.52 -50.41 28.01
CA CYS A 17 -9.32 -48.99 27.76
C CYS A 17 -10.58 -48.21 28.20
N PRO A 18 -10.46 -47.21 29.11
CA PRO A 18 -11.60 -46.42 29.53
C PRO A 18 -12.23 -45.70 28.33
N ALA A 19 -13.55 -45.88 28.19
CA ALA A 19 -14.30 -45.34 27.07
C ALA A 19 -14.12 -43.81 26.97
N GLY A 20 -13.73 -43.33 25.79
CA GLY A 20 -13.60 -41.89 25.49
C GLY A 20 -12.19 -41.31 25.51
N VAL A 21 -11.20 -41.96 26.13
CA VAL A 21 -9.82 -41.43 26.18
C VAL A 21 -9.20 -41.35 24.78
N ILE A 22 -9.32 -42.41 23.98
CA ILE A 22 -8.83 -42.43 22.59
C ILE A 22 -9.49 -41.33 21.75
N ARG A 23 -10.81 -41.11 21.95
CA ARG A 23 -11.57 -40.10 21.22
C ARG A 23 -11.09 -38.69 21.56
N SER A 24 -10.84 -38.41 22.85
CA SER A 24 -10.31 -37.13 23.31
C SER A 24 -8.90 -36.83 22.78
N MET A 25 -8.04 -37.84 22.69
CA MET A 25 -6.70 -37.69 22.10
C MET A 25 -6.78 -37.41 20.59
N LEU A 26 -7.66 -38.10 19.86
CA LEU A 26 -7.87 -37.86 18.43
C LEU A 26 -8.46 -36.47 18.15
N ASP A 27 -9.42 -36.01 18.95
CA ASP A 27 -10.02 -34.68 18.79
C ASP A 27 -9.01 -33.56 19.11
N ARG A 28 -8.17 -33.76 20.13
CA ARG A 28 -7.06 -32.84 20.44
C ARG A 28 -6.03 -32.79 19.31
N GLN A 29 -5.71 -33.92 18.69
CA GLN A 29 -4.76 -33.95 17.58
C GLN A 29 -5.34 -33.29 16.31
N ARG A 30 -6.63 -33.50 16.03
CA ARG A 30 -7.34 -32.88 14.90
C ARG A 30 -7.44 -31.36 15.05
N THR A 31 -7.73 -30.87 16.25
CA THR A 31 -7.80 -29.43 16.53
C THR A 31 -6.44 -28.75 16.42
N CYS A 32 -5.36 -29.35 16.94
CA CYS A 32 -4.00 -28.85 16.73
C CYS A 32 -3.64 -28.73 15.24
N ARG A 33 -3.91 -29.77 14.43
CA ARG A 33 -3.63 -29.73 12.98
C ARG A 33 -4.43 -28.65 12.24
N ARG A 34 -5.68 -28.39 12.67
CA ARG A 34 -6.50 -27.30 12.09
C ARG A 34 -5.94 -25.93 12.45
N GLN A 35 -5.49 -25.74 13.68
CA GLN A 35 -4.90 -24.47 14.12
C GLN A 35 -3.59 -24.14 13.41
N GLU A 36 -2.71 -25.12 13.17
CA GLU A 36 -1.47 -24.88 12.42
C GLU A 36 -1.73 -24.42 10.98
N LYS A 37 -2.75 -24.98 10.31
CA LYS A 37 -3.14 -24.55 8.96
C LYS A 37 -3.74 -23.15 8.94
N LEU A 38 -4.57 -22.82 9.93
CA LEU A 38 -5.15 -21.48 10.08
C LEU A 38 -4.07 -20.41 10.31
N LYS A 39 -3.07 -20.67 11.17
CA LYS A 39 -1.98 -19.73 11.46
C LYS A 39 -1.17 -19.35 10.21
N ARG A 40 -0.92 -20.31 9.32
CA ARG A 40 -0.19 -20.04 8.05
C ARG A 40 -1.01 -19.19 7.09
N LEU A 41 -2.32 -19.44 7.00
CA LEU A 41 -3.22 -18.66 6.14
C LEU A 41 -3.43 -17.25 6.66
N THR A 42 -3.55 -17.06 7.98
CA THR A 42 -3.71 -15.72 8.58
C THR A 42 -2.47 -14.85 8.43
N ALA A 43 -1.27 -15.44 8.42
CA ALA A 43 -0.03 -14.67 8.25
C ALA A 43 0.07 -14.01 6.87
N ILE A 44 -0.31 -14.73 5.81
CA ILE A 44 -0.26 -14.22 4.43
C ILE A 44 -1.45 -13.28 4.15
N GLY A 45 -2.66 -13.65 4.59
CA GLY A 45 -3.85 -12.81 4.39
C GLY A 45 -3.80 -11.51 5.19
N GLY A 46 -3.26 -11.55 6.42
CA GLY A 46 -3.15 -10.39 7.30
C GLY A 46 -2.19 -9.34 6.76
N SER A 47 -1.04 -9.74 6.21
CA SER A 47 -0.08 -8.77 5.64
C SER A 47 -0.67 -8.05 4.43
N LEU A 48 -1.33 -8.78 3.52
CA LEU A 48 -2.01 -8.17 2.36
C LEU A 48 -3.09 -7.17 2.79
N ALA A 49 -3.92 -7.51 3.78
CA ALA A 49 -4.92 -6.59 4.31
C ALA A 49 -4.29 -5.31 4.89
N VAL A 50 -3.19 -5.42 5.63
CA VAL A 50 -2.46 -4.26 6.18
C VAL A 50 -1.88 -3.40 5.06
N PHE A 51 -1.26 -3.99 4.03
CA PHE A 51 -0.73 -3.25 2.89
C PHE A 51 -1.81 -2.51 2.11
N LEU A 52 -2.95 -3.18 1.85
CA LEU A 52 -4.09 -2.55 1.17
C LEU A 52 -4.68 -1.41 1.99
N PHE A 53 -4.78 -1.57 3.32
CA PHE A 53 -5.28 -0.53 4.20
C PHE A 53 -4.37 0.70 4.24
N ILE A 54 -3.06 0.50 4.38
CA ILE A 54 -2.08 1.60 4.35
C ILE A 54 -2.09 2.27 2.98
N GLY A 55 -2.09 1.49 1.89
CA GLY A 55 -2.17 2.02 0.53
C GLY A 55 -3.42 2.87 0.31
N PHE A 56 -4.58 2.41 0.80
CA PHE A 56 -5.83 3.16 0.73
C PHE A 56 -5.76 4.49 1.49
N LEU A 57 -5.18 4.51 2.69
CA LEU A 57 -4.98 5.74 3.46
C LEU A 57 -4.07 6.73 2.72
N VAL A 58 -2.96 6.25 2.14
CA VAL A 58 -2.07 7.10 1.34
C VAL A 58 -2.80 7.69 0.13
N LEU A 59 -3.59 6.89 -0.61
CA LEU A 59 -4.40 7.40 -1.72
C LEU A 59 -5.42 8.44 -1.28
N GLN A 60 -6.08 8.26 -0.12
CA GLN A 60 -7.01 9.25 0.40
C GLN A 60 -6.32 10.57 0.74
N THR A 61 -5.14 10.52 1.37
CA THR A 61 -4.37 11.74 1.66
C THR A 61 -3.92 12.45 0.38
N GLN A 62 -3.52 11.72 -0.66
CA GLN A 62 -3.19 12.34 -1.95
C GLN A 62 -4.39 12.99 -2.63
N ARG A 63 -5.59 12.40 -2.54
CA ARG A 63 -6.80 13.07 -3.06
C ARG A 63 -7.08 14.40 -2.38
N GLN A 64 -6.76 14.53 -1.09
CA GLN A 64 -6.86 15.79 -0.35
C GLN A 64 -5.72 16.77 -0.73
N VAL A 65 -4.50 16.28 -0.95
CA VAL A 65 -3.33 17.12 -1.31
C VAL A 65 -3.43 17.65 -2.75
N VAL A 66 -3.97 16.86 -3.70
CA VAL A 66 -4.27 17.34 -5.07
C VAL A 66 -5.38 18.39 -5.04
N ALA A 67 -6.28 18.36 -4.05
CA ALA A 67 -7.26 19.42 -3.86
C ALA A 67 -6.68 20.70 -3.22
N GLY A 68 -5.44 20.70 -2.72
CA GLY A 68 -4.85 21.83 -1.97
C GLY A 68 -3.82 22.66 -2.73
N HIS A 69 -3.11 22.09 -3.70
CA HIS A 69 -2.05 22.80 -4.42
C HIS A 69 -2.51 23.30 -5.78
N MET A 70 -2.98 24.56 -5.81
CA MET A 70 -3.27 25.25 -7.05
C MET A 70 -1.97 25.50 -7.82
N THR A 71 -1.90 25.02 -9.07
CA THR A 71 -0.71 25.20 -9.92
C THR A 71 -0.66 26.62 -10.48
N CYS A 72 0.53 27.11 -10.85
CA CYS A 72 0.66 28.44 -11.45
C CYS A 72 -0.18 28.59 -12.74
N ALA A 73 -0.31 27.51 -13.52
CA ALA A 73 -1.12 27.51 -14.74
C ALA A 73 -2.61 27.68 -14.43
N GLU A 74 -3.10 26.99 -13.40
CA GLU A 74 -4.48 27.14 -12.90
C GLU A 74 -4.77 28.59 -12.45
N VAL A 75 -3.81 29.18 -11.72
CA VAL A 75 -3.89 30.56 -11.23
C VAL A 75 -3.95 31.56 -12.37
N ILE A 76 -3.14 31.36 -13.42
CA ILE A 76 -3.15 32.22 -14.62
C ILE A 76 -4.48 32.08 -15.37
N ASN A 77 -4.96 30.85 -15.57
CA ASN A 77 -6.21 30.59 -16.29
C ASN A 77 -7.44 31.17 -15.59
N GLN A 78 -7.44 31.24 -14.26
CA GLN A 78 -8.56 31.76 -13.45
C GLN A 78 -8.30 33.18 -12.91
N ALA A 79 -7.24 33.86 -13.38
CA ALA A 79 -6.83 35.18 -12.89
C ALA A 79 -7.92 36.25 -13.12
N GLU A 80 -8.55 36.23 -14.29
CA GLU A 80 -9.61 37.19 -14.65
C GLU A 80 -10.86 37.01 -13.77
N ASP A 81 -11.29 35.76 -13.55
CA ASP A 81 -12.42 35.46 -12.68
C ASP A 81 -12.14 35.86 -11.23
N TYR A 82 -10.88 35.75 -10.78
CA TYR A 82 -10.47 36.14 -9.43
C TYR A 82 -10.56 37.66 -9.24
N VAL A 83 -10.02 38.42 -10.19
CA VAL A 83 -10.13 39.88 -10.19
C VAL A 83 -11.58 40.34 -10.32
N ALA A 84 -12.42 39.59 -11.06
CA ALA A 84 -13.84 39.84 -11.19
C ALA A 84 -14.69 39.39 -9.97
N GLY A 85 -14.09 38.74 -8.96
CA GLY A 85 -14.79 38.26 -7.77
C GLY A 85 -15.80 37.13 -8.04
N LYS A 86 -15.63 36.37 -9.13
CA LYS A 86 -16.54 35.29 -9.54
C LYS A 86 -16.20 33.93 -8.93
N LEU A 87 -15.03 33.79 -8.31
CA LEU A 87 -14.65 32.53 -7.66
C LEU A 87 -15.42 32.31 -6.36
N THR A 88 -15.70 31.04 -6.09
CA THR A 88 -16.20 30.60 -4.78
C THR A 88 -15.16 30.87 -3.69
N GLU A 89 -15.62 31.14 -2.46
CA GLU A 89 -14.76 31.44 -1.30
C GLU A 89 -13.68 30.38 -1.06
N VAL A 90 -14.01 29.11 -1.27
CA VAL A 90 -13.08 27.98 -1.12
C VAL A 90 -11.92 28.06 -2.13
N VAL A 91 -12.18 28.49 -3.37
CA VAL A 91 -11.13 28.59 -4.39
C VAL A 91 -10.37 29.91 -4.25
N ALA A 92 -11.03 31.00 -3.86
CA ALA A 92 -10.39 32.27 -3.54
C ALA A 92 -9.33 32.12 -2.44
N GLY A 93 -9.64 31.38 -1.36
CA GLY A 93 -8.66 31.11 -0.29
C GLY A 93 -7.43 30.30 -0.75
N LYS A 94 -7.61 29.38 -1.72
CA LYS A 94 -6.47 28.66 -2.33
C LYS A 94 -5.62 29.57 -3.20
N PHE A 95 -6.26 30.47 -3.93
CA PHE A 95 -5.61 31.52 -4.72
C PHE A 95 -4.73 32.39 -3.83
N GLU A 96 -5.29 32.92 -2.74
CA GLU A 96 -4.56 33.78 -1.79
C GLU A 96 -3.34 33.06 -1.20
N ASN A 97 -3.51 31.81 -0.77
CA ASN A 97 -2.41 30.99 -0.26
C ASN A 97 -1.29 30.81 -1.31
N HIS A 98 -1.64 30.64 -2.59
CA HIS A 98 -0.66 30.57 -3.67
C HIS A 98 0.03 31.92 -3.91
N LEU A 99 -0.72 33.03 -3.92
CA LEU A 99 -0.18 34.37 -4.15
C LEU A 99 0.76 34.84 -3.02
N ASP A 100 0.62 34.29 -1.82
CA ASP A 100 1.57 34.50 -0.72
C ASP A 100 2.90 33.77 -0.91
N ARG A 101 2.89 32.65 -1.63
CA ARG A 101 4.08 31.82 -1.86
C ARG A 101 4.76 32.10 -3.20
N CYS A 102 4.03 32.63 -4.18
CA CYS A 102 4.50 32.81 -5.55
C CYS A 102 4.46 34.29 -5.99
N PRO A 103 5.60 35.01 -5.93
CA PRO A 103 5.65 36.43 -6.31
C PRO A 103 5.38 36.66 -7.80
N LYS A 104 5.68 35.68 -8.67
CA LYS A 104 5.40 35.75 -10.11
C LYS A 104 3.90 35.83 -10.39
N CYS A 105 3.12 34.95 -9.77
CA CYS A 105 1.66 34.97 -9.89
C CYS A 105 1.06 36.23 -9.27
N ARG A 106 1.61 36.73 -8.15
CA ARG A 106 1.21 38.01 -7.55
C ARG A 106 1.37 39.19 -8.53
N HIS A 107 2.53 39.31 -9.16
CA HIS A 107 2.77 40.35 -10.17
C HIS A 107 1.84 40.20 -11.38
N HIS A 108 1.56 38.96 -11.82
CA HIS A 108 0.63 38.73 -12.92
C HIS A 108 -0.78 39.20 -12.57
N ILE A 109 -1.31 38.86 -11.39
CA ILE A 109 -2.63 39.32 -10.94
C ILE A 109 -2.68 40.86 -10.86
N GLU A 110 -1.62 41.50 -10.39
CA GLU A 110 -1.53 42.96 -10.35
C GLU A 110 -1.59 43.57 -11.77
N SER A 111 -0.90 42.98 -12.74
CA SER A 111 -0.96 43.42 -14.15
C SER A 111 -2.34 43.24 -14.79
N VAL A 112 -3.06 42.17 -14.43
CA VAL A 112 -4.45 41.95 -14.87
C VAL A 112 -5.37 43.00 -14.24
N ARG A 113 -5.15 43.34 -12.97
CA ARG A 113 -5.95 44.35 -12.23
C ARG A 113 -5.80 45.77 -12.79
N THR A 114 -4.61 46.14 -13.25
CA THR A 114 -4.36 47.46 -13.85
C THR A 114 -4.86 47.57 -15.30
N GLY A 115 -5.47 46.51 -15.85
CA GLY A 115 -5.93 46.48 -17.24
C GLY A 115 -4.79 46.50 -18.26
N SER A 116 -3.55 46.34 -17.80
CA SER A 116 -2.33 46.33 -18.62
C SER A 116 -2.06 44.93 -19.16
N GLY A 117 -3.12 44.15 -19.42
CA GLY A 117 -3.10 42.81 -19.99
C GLY A 117 -2.63 42.83 -21.44
N GLU A 118 -1.42 43.33 -21.65
CA GLU A 118 -0.66 43.15 -22.86
C GLU A 118 -0.45 41.66 -22.98
N LYS A 119 -1.16 41.07 -23.95
CA LYS A 119 -1.09 39.65 -24.29
C LYS A 119 0.39 39.29 -24.46
N LEU A 120 1.00 38.77 -23.39
CA LEU A 120 2.29 38.11 -23.46
C LEU A 120 2.02 36.83 -24.23
N ASN A 121 2.00 36.98 -25.55
CA ASN A 121 2.02 35.93 -26.53
C ASN A 121 3.23 35.07 -26.15
N PRO A 122 3.04 33.88 -25.56
CA PRO A 122 4.17 33.03 -25.26
C PRO A 122 4.70 32.65 -26.62
N LYS A 123 5.82 33.26 -27.00
CA LYS A 123 6.60 32.88 -28.17
C LYS A 123 6.97 31.42 -27.93
N GLN A 124 6.12 30.57 -28.46
CA GLN A 124 6.17 29.13 -28.38
C GLN A 124 7.35 28.77 -29.28
N ASP A 125 8.55 28.84 -28.70
CA ASP A 125 9.78 28.41 -29.33
C ASP A 125 9.73 26.89 -29.35
N SER A 126 9.01 26.37 -30.34
CA SER A 126 9.05 24.99 -30.79
C SER A 126 10.44 24.74 -31.36
N GLY A 127 11.42 24.66 -30.46
CA GLY A 127 12.75 24.13 -30.69
C GLY A 127 12.67 22.62 -30.86
N ASP A 128 12.16 22.25 -32.03
CA ASP A 128 12.32 20.96 -32.67
C ASP A 128 13.82 20.59 -32.71
N LYS A 129 14.17 19.49 -32.02
CA LYS A 129 15.25 18.53 -32.32
C LYS A 129 15.70 17.79 -31.06
N SER A 130 15.38 16.51 -30.95
CA SER A 130 16.39 15.42 -30.89
C SER A 130 15.75 14.05 -30.60
N PRO A 131 16.43 12.95 -30.96
CA PRO A 131 15.80 11.85 -31.69
C PRO A 131 15.46 10.67 -30.80
N GLN A 132 14.58 9.82 -31.35
CA GLN A 132 14.52 8.40 -31.02
C GLN A 132 15.92 7.77 -31.09
N GLN A 133 16.35 7.08 -30.03
CA GLN A 133 17.28 5.96 -30.12
C GLN A 133 17.31 5.15 -28.82
N GLY A 134 16.94 3.86 -28.92
CA GLY A 134 17.84 2.81 -28.45
C GLY A 134 17.46 1.99 -27.20
N CYS A 135 16.94 0.79 -27.47
CA CYS A 135 17.42 -0.51 -26.95
C CYS A 135 17.28 -0.87 -25.46
N THR A 136 16.39 -1.84 -25.21
CA THR A 136 16.64 -3.13 -24.52
C THR A 136 17.93 -3.30 -23.70
N GLY A 137 17.75 -3.68 -22.43
CA GLY A 137 18.67 -4.48 -21.59
C GLY A 137 17.87 -4.83 -20.33
N GLU A 138 17.30 -6.02 -20.18
CA GLU A 138 17.94 -7.32 -19.91
C GLU A 138 18.98 -7.26 -18.77
N ASN A 139 18.66 -8.04 -17.72
CA ASN A 139 19.51 -8.57 -16.66
C ASN A 139 19.69 -7.79 -15.34
N GLY A 140 19.22 -8.43 -14.27
CA GLY A 140 20.04 -8.58 -13.06
C GLY A 140 19.50 -7.98 -11.77
N GLN A 141 18.54 -8.64 -11.10
CA GLN A 141 18.56 -8.70 -9.64
C GLN A 141 18.48 -10.13 -9.15
N GLN A 142 19.68 -10.68 -9.09
CA GLN A 142 20.13 -11.85 -8.40
C GLN A 142 20.17 -11.56 -6.88
N LEU A 143 19.65 -12.50 -6.08
CA LEU A 143 20.08 -12.85 -4.71
C LEU A 143 20.23 -11.73 -3.66
N VAL A 144 19.42 -11.81 -2.61
CA VAL A 144 19.98 -12.06 -1.26
C VAL A 144 19.00 -12.87 -0.42
N ALA A 145 19.43 -14.08 -0.10
CA ALA A 145 18.88 -14.89 0.97
C ALA A 145 19.14 -14.19 2.32
N GLY A 146 18.07 -13.72 2.97
CA GLY A 146 18.11 -13.29 4.36
C GLY A 146 18.06 -14.52 5.27
N SER A 147 19.22 -14.91 5.77
CA SER A 147 19.41 -15.97 6.77
C SER A 147 18.69 -15.62 8.09
N PRO A 148 18.03 -16.57 8.78
CA PRO A 148 17.43 -16.33 10.09
C PRO A 148 18.51 -16.19 11.17
N ALA A 149 18.62 -15.00 11.76
CA ALA A 149 19.35 -14.81 12.99
C ALA A 149 18.63 -15.55 14.13
N MET A 150 19.40 -16.45 14.74
CA MET A 150 19.08 -17.17 15.96
C MET A 150 18.91 -16.16 17.10
N ASN A 151 17.75 -16.15 17.76
CA ASN A 151 17.62 -15.62 19.12
C ASN A 151 17.39 -16.83 20.04
N ASP A 152 18.48 -17.54 20.32
CA ASP A 152 18.67 -18.25 21.57
C ASP A 152 19.35 -17.30 22.57
N LEU A 153 19.19 -17.60 23.86
CA LEU A 153 19.57 -16.82 25.06
C LEU A 153 18.56 -15.73 25.43
N ILE A 154 17.67 -16.02 26.39
CA ILE A 154 17.86 -15.63 27.80
C ILE A 154 17.16 -16.68 28.67
N ALA A 155 17.97 -17.52 29.33
CA ALA A 155 17.62 -18.24 30.54
C ALA A 155 18.48 -17.68 31.68
N ALA A 156 17.96 -17.80 32.91
CA ALA A 156 18.56 -17.45 34.20
C ALA A 156 18.30 -16.02 34.71
N HIS A 157 17.24 -15.88 35.51
CA HIS A 157 17.36 -15.43 36.90
C HIS A 157 16.23 -15.99 37.77
#